data_AF-A0A937U8V4-F1
#
_entry.id   AF-A0A937U8V4-F1
#
_cell.length_a   1.000
_cell.length_b   1.000
_cell.length_c   1.000
_cell.angle_alpha   90.00
_cell.angle_beta   90.00
_cell.angle_gamma   90.00
#
_symmetry.space_group_name_H-M   'P 1'
#
loop_
_entity.id
_entity.type
_entity.pdbx_description
1 polymer ?
#
loop_
_entity_poly.entity_id
_entity_poly.type
_entity_poly.pdbx_seq_one_letter_code
_entity_poly.pdbx_strand_id
1 'polypeptide(L)'
;MNRFISFMTHNSQLFVAAVALVVLTSGFIGMPFWDEDEPRFAAIAQTMVETGNWTVPLFNGELAVDKPVLMHWCMAACFSVFGMNEIAARLPAALAALLTSLALLRLGTRCFSTATGIVAALAYLGCLLVAIEAHAATPDSILVALSTWATLLLVEPFLPDRRHQPGTKQPVQV
;
A
#
# COMPACT_ATOMS: atom_id res chain seq x y z
N MET A 1 -32.89 1.12 5.06
CA MET A 1 -31.70 0.45 4.47
C MET A 1 -31.10 1.43 3.46
N ASN A 2 -29.82 1.81 3.57
CA ASN A 2 -28.99 2.51 2.53
C ASN A 2 -28.36 3.88 2.84
N ARG A 3 -28.53 4.49 4.02
CA ARG A 3 -27.67 5.66 4.37
C ARG A 3 -26.19 5.26 4.46
N PHE A 4 -25.92 4.09 5.04
CA PHE A 4 -24.57 3.55 5.21
C PHE A 4 -23.91 3.19 3.86
N ILE A 5 -24.62 2.47 2.99
CA ILE A 5 -24.10 2.12 1.65
C ILE A 5 -23.86 3.36 0.80
N SER A 6 -24.78 4.33 0.83
CA SER A 6 -24.60 5.61 0.13
C SER A 6 -23.40 6.40 0.65
N PHE A 7 -23.18 6.42 1.96
CA PHE A 7 -21.98 7.04 2.55
C PHE A 7 -20.69 6.34 2.09
N MET A 8 -20.65 5.01 2.11
CA MET A 8 -19.48 4.24 1.68
C MET A 8 -19.14 4.45 0.22
N THR A 9 -20.13 4.55 -0.68
CA THR A 9 -19.86 4.78 -2.10
C THR A 9 -19.45 6.21 -2.40
N HIS A 10 -19.99 7.19 -1.66
CA HIS A 10 -19.62 8.60 -1.81
C HIS A 10 -18.21 8.90 -1.27
N ASN A 11 -17.86 8.30 -0.13
CA ASN A 11 -16.58 8.49 0.55
C ASN A 11 -15.69 7.24 0.49
N SER A 12 -15.72 6.53 -0.65
CA SER A 12 -15.10 5.20 -0.79
C SER A 12 -13.60 5.17 -0.49
N GLN A 13 -12.88 6.23 -0.86
CA GLN A 13 -11.44 6.36 -0.56
C GLN A 13 -11.18 6.45 0.94
N LEU A 14 -11.94 7.29 1.66
CA LEU A 14 -11.81 7.43 3.12
C LEU A 14 -12.20 6.15 3.84
N PHE A 15 -13.25 5.48 3.36
CA PHE A 15 -13.68 4.19 3.91
C PHE A 15 -12.60 3.12 3.75
N VAL A 16 -12.07 2.93 2.54
CA VAL A 16 -10.99 1.96 2.30
C VAL A 16 -9.72 2.32 3.08
N ALA A 17 -9.35 3.60 3.13
CA ALA A 17 -8.19 4.05 3.91
C ALA A 17 -8.37 3.79 5.41
N ALA A 18 -9.57 3.99 5.96
CA ALA A 18 -9.86 3.68 7.35
C ALA A 18 -9.76 2.17 7.64
N VAL A 19 -10.30 1.33 6.77
CA VAL A 19 -10.18 -0.14 6.91
C VAL A 19 -8.72 -0.57 6.80
N ALA A 20 -7.99 -0.08 5.80
CA ALA A 20 -6.57 -0.35 5.64
C ALA A 20 -5.79 0.06 6.89
N LEU A 21 -6.04 1.26 7.45
CA LEU A 21 -5.38 1.72 8.66
C LEU A 21 -5.63 0.75 9.84
N VAL A 22 -6.86 0.27 10.03
CA VAL A 22 -7.18 -0.69 11.09
C VAL A 22 -6.46 -2.02 10.88
N VAL A 23 -6.50 -2.57 9.66
CA VAL A 23 -5.85 -3.85 9.34
C VAL A 23 -4.34 -3.74 9.53
N LEU A 24 -3.74 -2.69 9.01
CA LEU A 24 -2.29 -2.47 9.02
C LEU A 24 -1.76 -2.07 10.40
N THR A 25 -2.55 -1.41 11.25
CA THR A 25 -2.08 -1.07 12.61
C THR A 25 -2.22 -2.21 13.60
N SER A 26 -3.04 -3.22 13.30
CA SER A 26 -3.31 -4.32 14.22
C SER A 26 -2.11 -5.26 14.46
N GLY A 27 -1.16 -5.36 13.52
CA GLY A 27 0.03 -6.19 13.65
C GLY A 27 1.31 -5.46 14.09
N PHE A 28 1.28 -4.14 14.32
CA PHE A 28 2.50 -3.37 14.66
C PHE A 28 2.89 -3.40 16.14
N ILE A 29 1.99 -3.81 17.05
CA ILE A 29 2.22 -3.62 18.48
C ILE A 29 2.92 -4.84 19.09
N GLY A 30 4.17 -4.63 19.53
CA GLY A 30 4.90 -5.57 20.39
C GLY A 30 5.49 -6.80 19.69
N MET A 31 5.51 -6.83 18.36
CA MET A 31 6.06 -7.95 17.60
C MET A 31 7.49 -7.65 17.11
N PRO A 32 8.51 -8.42 17.51
CA PRO A 32 9.87 -8.24 17.02
C PRO A 32 9.97 -8.59 15.53
N PHE A 33 11.13 -8.34 14.91
CA PHE A 33 11.43 -8.91 13.59
C PHE A 33 11.25 -10.42 13.61
N TRP A 34 10.46 -10.93 12.67
CA TRP A 34 10.15 -12.36 12.54
C TRP A 34 10.70 -12.94 11.26
N ASP A 35 10.83 -12.11 10.22
CA ASP A 35 11.36 -12.51 8.95
C ASP A 35 12.88 -12.27 8.92
N GLU A 36 13.60 -13.14 8.22
CA GLU A 36 15.06 -13.14 8.19
C GLU A 36 15.62 -11.89 7.50
N ASP A 37 14.87 -11.30 6.56
CA ASP A 37 15.30 -10.13 5.81
C ASP A 37 15.08 -8.84 6.61
N GLU A 38 14.08 -8.74 7.50
CA GLU A 38 13.76 -7.48 8.20
C GLU A 38 14.96 -6.87 8.94
N PRO A 39 15.72 -7.61 9.76
CA PRO A 39 16.89 -7.06 10.46
C PRO A 39 17.96 -6.59 9.48
N ARG A 40 18.14 -7.29 8.35
CA ARG A 40 19.12 -6.94 7.32
C ARG A 40 18.76 -5.61 6.65
N PHE A 41 17.50 -5.47 6.22
CA PHE A 41 17.04 -4.23 5.59
C PHE A 41 17.06 -3.04 6.55
N ALA A 42 16.65 -3.27 7.80
CA ALA A 42 16.70 -2.27 8.85
C ALA A 42 18.14 -1.85 9.18
N ALA A 43 19.09 -2.78 9.29
CA ALA A 43 20.50 -2.47 9.58
C ALA A 43 21.16 -1.66 8.46
N ILE A 44 20.85 -1.95 7.19
CA ILE A 44 21.32 -1.16 6.05
C ILE A 44 20.77 0.27 6.15
N ALA A 45 19.45 0.42 6.35
CA ALA A 45 18.82 1.72 6.48
C ALA A 45 19.35 2.51 7.70
N GLN A 46 19.61 1.83 8.82
CA GLN A 46 20.26 2.40 9.99
C GLN A 46 21.66 2.93 9.65
N THR A 47 22.48 2.14 8.97
CA THR A 47 23.84 2.54 8.55
C THR A 47 23.79 3.79 7.66
N MET A 48 22.80 3.90 6.77
CA MET A 48 22.63 5.09 5.92
C MET A 48 22.31 6.35 6.71
N VAL A 49 21.48 6.23 7.77
CA VAL A 49 21.18 7.34 8.68
C VAL A 49 22.41 7.73 9.51
N GLU A 50 23.09 6.75 10.11
CA GLU A 50 24.24 6.98 10.99
C GLU A 50 25.45 7.57 10.27
N THR A 51 25.74 7.10 9.05
CA THR A 51 26.88 7.57 8.25
C THR A 51 26.56 8.81 7.42
N GLY A 52 25.28 9.13 7.22
CA GLY A 52 24.83 10.14 6.27
C GLY A 52 25.08 9.77 4.80
N ASN A 53 25.58 8.56 4.50
CA ASN A 53 25.77 8.09 3.14
C ASN A 53 24.52 7.34 2.66
N TRP A 54 23.65 8.06 1.94
CA TRP A 54 22.42 7.49 1.39
C TRP A 54 22.63 6.83 0.03
N THR A 55 23.84 6.84 -0.53
CA THR A 55 24.08 6.31 -1.88
C THR A 55 24.57 4.86 -1.85
N VAL A 56 25.43 4.52 -0.89
CA VAL A 56 26.09 3.21 -0.83
C VAL A 56 25.46 2.37 0.29
N PRO A 57 24.64 1.36 -0.04
CA PRO A 57 24.06 0.47 0.97
C PRO A 57 25.13 -0.45 1.54
N LEU A 58 25.30 -0.41 2.86
CA LEU A 58 26.26 -1.25 3.60
C LEU A 58 25.54 -2.10 4.63
N PHE A 59 25.92 -3.37 4.71
CA PHE A 59 25.50 -4.30 5.76
C PHE A 59 26.76 -4.85 6.44
N ASN A 60 26.92 -4.61 7.75
CA ASN A 60 28.11 -5.01 8.51
C ASN A 60 29.45 -4.57 7.87
N GLY A 61 29.46 -3.41 7.21
CA GLY A 61 30.64 -2.87 6.54
C GLY A 61 30.88 -3.40 5.13
N GLU A 62 30.08 -4.35 4.65
CA GLU A 62 30.15 -4.89 3.28
C GLU A 62 29.07 -4.29 2.38
N LEU A 63 29.35 -4.22 1.08
CA LEU A 63 28.44 -3.67 0.09
C LEU A 63 27.22 -4.59 -0.13
N ALA A 64 26.02 -4.07 0.09
CA ALA A 64 24.76 -4.81 -0.05
C ALA A 64 23.97 -4.33 -1.28
N VAL A 65 24.33 -4.84 -2.47
CA VAL A 65 23.75 -4.41 -3.77
C VAL A 65 22.78 -5.42 -4.39
N ASP A 66 22.36 -6.42 -3.63
CA ASP A 66 21.45 -7.47 -4.12
C ASP A 66 20.04 -6.95 -4.45
N LYS A 67 19.66 -5.82 -3.84
CA LYS A 67 18.34 -5.21 -3.95
C LYS A 67 18.45 -3.71 -4.24
N PRO A 68 17.50 -3.10 -4.98
CA PRO A 68 17.47 -1.66 -5.19
C PRO A 68 17.36 -0.88 -3.87
N VAL A 69 18.02 0.28 -3.81
CA VAL A 69 18.16 1.09 -2.58
C VAL A 69 16.86 1.73 -2.08
N LEU A 70 15.79 1.74 -2.88
CA LEU A 70 14.56 2.47 -2.60
C LEU A 70 13.93 2.09 -1.24
N MET A 71 13.88 0.80 -0.90
CA MET A 71 13.31 0.37 0.38
C MET A 71 14.12 0.93 1.56
N HIS A 72 15.45 0.91 1.45
CA HIS A 72 16.32 1.45 2.49
C HIS A 72 16.16 2.97 2.61
N TRP A 73 15.95 3.72 1.52
CA TRP A 73 15.62 5.15 1.59
C TRP A 73 14.31 5.41 2.32
N CYS A 74 13.26 4.64 2.01
CA CYS A 74 11.98 4.79 2.68
C CYS A 74 12.10 4.49 4.19
N MET A 75 12.82 3.43 4.56
CA MET A 75 13.10 3.09 5.96
C MET A 75 13.94 4.17 6.65
N ALA A 76 15.04 4.61 6.04
CA ALA A 76 15.94 5.63 6.59
C ALA A 76 15.20 6.95 6.84
N ALA A 77 14.30 7.34 5.93
CA ALA A 77 13.41 8.48 6.13
C ALA A 77 12.48 8.29 7.34
N CYS A 78 11.89 7.10 7.50
CA CYS A 78 11.06 6.79 8.67
C CYS A 78 11.88 6.78 9.97
N PHE A 79 13.07 6.19 9.98
CA PHE A 79 13.98 6.23 11.14
C PHE A 79 14.38 7.64 11.53
N SER A 80 14.61 8.52 10.55
CA SER A 80 14.96 9.92 10.80
C SER A 80 13.82 10.71 11.47
N VAL A 81 12.56 10.29 11.31
CA VAL A 81 11.37 10.98 11.86
C VAL A 81 10.86 10.33 13.13
N PHE A 82 10.80 9.00 13.17
CA PHE A 82 10.15 8.21 14.23
C PHE A 82 11.14 7.48 15.15
N GLY A 83 12.44 7.60 14.87
CA GLY A 83 13.49 6.85 15.56
C GLY A 83 13.65 5.42 15.03
N MET A 84 14.70 4.76 15.49
CA MET A 84 15.04 3.39 15.11
C MET A 84 14.21 2.39 15.91
N ASN A 85 13.16 1.87 15.30
CA ASN A 85 12.29 0.84 15.88
C ASN A 85 11.60 0.03 14.76
N GLU A 86 11.01 -1.10 15.12
CA GLU A 86 10.39 -2.05 14.20
C GLU A 86 9.18 -1.43 13.47
N ILE A 87 8.42 -0.57 14.15
CA ILE A 87 7.26 0.11 13.54
C ILE A 87 7.74 1.04 12.42
N ALA A 88 8.78 1.84 12.68
CA ALA A 88 9.36 2.73 11.70
C ALA A 88 9.96 1.96 10.50
N ALA A 89 10.54 0.78 10.74
CA ALA A 89 11.09 -0.07 9.67
C ALA A 89 9.98 -0.63 8.75
N ARG A 90 8.81 -0.96 9.30
CA ARG A 90 7.70 -1.58 8.57
C ARG A 90 6.70 -0.58 7.99
N LEU A 91 6.71 0.66 8.46
CA LEU A 91 5.82 1.72 8.00
C LEU A 91 5.83 1.90 6.46
N PRO A 92 6.98 1.83 5.76
CA PRO A 92 6.99 1.88 4.29
C PRO A 92 6.14 0.79 3.62
N ALA A 93 6.24 -0.46 4.11
CA ALA A 93 5.48 -1.58 3.57
C ALA A 93 3.97 -1.41 3.82
N ALA A 94 3.60 -0.96 5.03
CA ALA A 94 2.22 -0.66 5.39
C ALA A 94 1.61 0.40 4.47
N LEU A 95 2.32 1.51 4.27
CA LEU A 95 1.90 2.58 3.38
C LEU A 95 1.76 2.10 1.94
N ALA A 96 2.65 1.23 1.48
CA ALA A 96 2.58 0.65 0.14
C ALA A 96 1.35 -0.26 -0.04
N ALA A 97 0.99 -1.06 0.96
CA ALA A 97 -0.24 -1.86 0.95
C ALA A 97 -1.50 -0.96 0.89
N LEU A 98 -1.52 0.13 1.66
CA LEU A 98 -2.58 1.15 1.56
C LEU A 98 -2.67 1.72 0.14
N LEU A 99 -1.54 2.16 -0.43
CA LEU A 99 -1.49 2.70 -1.79
C LEU A 99 -1.98 1.69 -2.84
N THR A 100 -1.65 0.41 -2.68
CA THR A 100 -2.14 -0.66 -3.55
C THR A 100 -3.66 -0.81 -3.45
N SER A 101 -4.21 -0.82 -2.23
CA SER A 101 -5.67 -0.90 -2.03
C SER A 101 -6.42 0.27 -2.68
N LEU A 102 -5.84 1.48 -2.64
CA LEU A 102 -6.40 2.66 -3.30
C LEU A 102 -6.31 2.58 -4.83
N ALA A 103 -5.22 2.00 -5.37
CA ALA A 103 -5.11 1.74 -6.79
C ALA A 103 -6.18 0.75 -7.27
N LEU A 104 -6.43 -0.33 -6.51
CA LEU A 104 -7.46 -1.32 -6.81
C LEU A 104 -8.87 -0.74 -6.72
N LEU A 105 -9.13 0.11 -5.71
CA LEU A 105 -10.38 0.86 -5.62
C LEU A 105 -10.60 1.71 -6.88
N ARG A 106 -9.57 2.45 -7.31
CA ARG A 106 -9.64 3.30 -8.49
C ARG A 106 -9.86 2.47 -9.76
N LEU A 107 -9.07 1.40 -9.95
CA LEU A 107 -9.19 0.52 -11.11
C LEU A 107 -10.58 -0.12 -11.19
N GLY A 108 -11.06 -0.72 -10.11
CA GLY A 108 -12.39 -1.34 -10.07
C GLY A 108 -13.52 -0.35 -10.30
N THR A 109 -13.38 0.89 -9.81
CA THR A 109 -14.32 1.98 -10.07
C THR A 109 -14.32 2.41 -11.53
N ARG A 110 -13.15 2.48 -12.17
CA ARG A 110 -13.01 2.86 -13.59
C ARG A 110 -13.51 1.77 -14.54
N CYS A 111 -13.23 0.49 -14.25
CA CYS A 111 -13.64 -0.63 -15.10
C CYS A 111 -15.11 -1.00 -14.93
N PHE A 112 -15.65 -0.89 -13.71
CA PHE A 112 -16.98 -1.40 -13.37
C PHE A 112 -17.81 -0.38 -12.60
N SER A 113 -17.69 -0.37 -11.26
CA SER A 113 -18.49 0.44 -10.36
C SER A 113 -17.72 0.70 -9.06
N THR A 114 -18.12 1.73 -8.31
CA THR A 114 -17.52 2.02 -7.00
C THR A 114 -17.63 0.84 -6.03
N ALA A 115 -18.75 0.10 -6.07
CA ALA A 115 -18.92 -1.09 -5.24
C ALA A 115 -17.88 -2.17 -5.59
N THR A 116 -17.64 -2.41 -6.88
CA THR A 116 -16.60 -3.34 -7.35
C THR A 116 -15.20 -2.90 -6.90
N GLY A 117 -14.90 -1.60 -6.97
CA GLY A 117 -13.64 -1.06 -6.46
C GLY A 117 -13.46 -1.28 -4.95
N ILE A 118 -14.51 -1.04 -4.15
CA ILE A 118 -14.47 -1.31 -2.71
C ILE A 118 -14.22 -2.81 -2.45
N VAL A 119 -14.95 -3.69 -3.13
CA VAL A 119 -14.77 -5.15 -2.97
C VAL A 119 -13.35 -5.57 -3.36
N ALA A 120 -12.79 -5.06 -4.46
CA ALA A 120 -11.42 -5.38 -4.88
C ALA A 120 -10.38 -4.94 -3.84
N ALA A 121 -10.51 -3.72 -3.32
CA ALA A 121 -9.61 -3.21 -2.27
C ALA A 121 -9.72 -4.02 -0.98
N LEU A 122 -10.94 -4.36 -0.54
CA LEU A 122 -11.17 -5.17 0.66
C LEU A 122 -10.71 -6.61 0.48
N ALA A 123 -10.87 -7.20 -0.71
CA ALA A 123 -10.38 -8.55 -1.01
C ALA A 123 -8.84 -8.60 -0.94
N TYR A 124 -8.16 -7.55 -1.42
CA TYR A 124 -6.71 -7.41 -1.27
C TYR A 124 -6.30 -7.28 0.20
N LEU A 125 -6.91 -6.36 0.95
CA LEU A 125 -6.60 -6.16 2.38
C LEU A 125 -6.96 -7.36 3.26
N GLY A 126 -7.96 -8.14 2.87
CA GLY A 126 -8.36 -9.37 3.55
C GLY A 126 -7.53 -10.59 3.17
N CYS A 127 -6.61 -10.48 2.21
CA CYS A 127 -5.70 -11.56 1.85
C CYS A 127 -4.63 -11.72 2.93
N LEU A 128 -4.50 -12.93 3.48
CA LEU A 128 -3.52 -13.23 4.54
C LEU A 128 -2.09 -12.87 4.12
N LEU A 129 -1.70 -13.20 2.88
CA LEU A 129 -0.35 -12.89 2.40
C LEU A 129 -0.10 -11.38 2.35
N VAL A 130 -1.08 -10.59 1.92
CA VAL A 130 -0.97 -9.13 1.91
C VAL A 130 -0.83 -8.59 3.34
N ALA A 131 -1.56 -9.16 4.29
CA ALA A 131 -1.40 -8.78 5.69
C ALA A 131 0.01 -9.09 6.20
N ILE A 132 0.60 -10.25 5.86
CA ILE A 132 1.98 -10.58 6.24
C ILE A 132 2.97 -9.59 5.62
N GLU A 133 2.92 -9.41 4.29
CA GLU A 133 3.85 -8.55 3.55
C GLU A 133 3.74 -7.07 3.93
N ALA A 134 2.55 -6.61 4.32
CA ALA A 134 2.35 -5.23 4.73
C ALA A 134 2.93 -4.93 6.12
N HIS A 135 3.23 -5.97 6.91
CA HIS A 135 3.92 -5.84 8.18
C HIS A 135 5.36 -6.38 8.14
N ALA A 136 5.80 -6.98 7.04
CA ALA A 136 7.20 -7.34 6.85
C ALA A 136 8.00 -6.11 6.39
N ALA A 137 9.17 -5.87 6.97
CA ALA A 137 10.09 -4.82 6.56
C ALA A 137 10.84 -5.18 5.25
N THR A 138 10.11 -5.59 4.21
CA THR A 138 10.62 -6.12 2.93
C THR A 138 10.22 -5.21 1.75
N PRO A 139 10.92 -5.28 0.60
CA PRO A 139 10.66 -4.40 -0.54
C PRO A 139 9.40 -4.76 -1.33
N ASP A 140 8.81 -5.93 -1.09
CA ASP A 140 7.78 -6.53 -1.95
C ASP A 140 6.49 -5.71 -1.98
N SER A 141 6.04 -5.22 -0.82
CA SER A 141 4.88 -4.33 -0.74
C SER A 141 5.07 -3.04 -1.56
N ILE A 142 6.27 -2.44 -1.54
CA ILE A 142 6.59 -1.26 -2.35
C ILE A 142 6.56 -1.60 -3.84
N LEU A 143 7.17 -2.72 -4.23
CA LEU A 143 7.19 -3.18 -5.62
C LEU A 143 5.76 -3.39 -6.16
N VAL A 144 4.90 -4.03 -5.37
CA VAL A 144 3.48 -4.23 -5.72
C VAL A 144 2.76 -2.91 -5.88
N ALA A 145 2.95 -1.96 -4.96
CA ALA A 145 2.33 -0.64 -5.05
C ALA A 145 2.74 0.10 -6.32
N LEU A 146 4.05 0.19 -6.59
CA LEU A 146 4.58 0.91 -7.74
C LEU A 146 4.17 0.26 -9.06
N SER A 147 4.26 -1.06 -9.18
CA SER A 147 3.85 -1.78 -10.40
C SER A 147 2.35 -1.69 -10.65
N THR A 148 1.53 -1.75 -9.59
CA THR A 148 0.06 -1.60 -9.70
C THR A 148 -0.31 -0.19 -10.15
N TRP A 149 0.29 0.85 -9.55
CA TRP A 149 0.05 2.23 -9.96
C TRP A 149 0.56 2.52 -11.36
N ALA A 150 1.73 2.02 -11.73
CA ALA A 150 2.25 2.15 -13.09
C ALA A 150 1.29 1.53 -14.12
N THR A 151 0.79 0.32 -13.84
CA THR A 151 -0.19 -0.36 -14.70
C THR A 151 -1.50 0.42 -14.78
N LEU A 152 -2.01 0.88 -13.64
CA LEU A 152 -3.23 1.70 -13.57
C LEU A 152 -3.10 2.96 -14.42
N LEU A 153 -2.03 3.73 -14.25
CA LEU A 153 -1.81 4.98 -14.97
C LEU A 153 -1.62 4.76 -16.47
N LEU A 154 -1.01 3.63 -16.86
CA LEU A 154 -0.85 3.25 -18.26
C LEU A 154 -2.19 2.85 -18.91
N VAL A 155 -3.04 2.12 -18.20
CA VAL A 155 -4.31 1.60 -18.74
C VAL A 155 -5.45 2.62 -18.62
N GLU A 156 -5.45 3.48 -17.61
CA GLU A 156 -6.55 4.40 -17.28
C GLU A 156 -7.03 5.29 -18.44
N PRO A 157 -6.16 5.83 -19.32
CA PRO A 157 -6.57 6.61 -20.49
C PRO A 157 -7.40 5.80 -21.50
N PHE A 158 -7.24 4.48 -21.53
CA PHE A 158 -7.95 3.58 -22.44
C PHE A 158 -9.28 3.06 -21.85
N LEU A 159 -9.54 3.32 -20.56
CA LEU A 159 -10.76 2.87 -19.91
C LEU A 159 -11.94 3.82 -20.22
N PRO A 160 -13.12 3.28 -20.58
CA PRO A 160 -14.29 4.09 -20.87
C PRO A 160 -14.70 4.92 -19.65
N ASP A 161 -15.06 6.20 -19.85
CA ASP A 161 -15.49 7.03 -18.73
C ASP A 161 -16.92 6.70 -18.29
N ARG A 162 -17.04 5.76 -17.34
CA ARG A 162 -18.32 5.33 -16.78
C ARG A 162 -18.82 6.18 -15.62
N ARG A 163 -18.13 7.29 -15.28
CA ARG A 163 -18.56 8.24 -14.24
C ARG A 163 -19.88 8.95 -14.57
N HIS A 164 -20.29 8.94 -15.84
CA HIS A 164 -21.53 9.53 -16.33
C HIS A 164 -22.33 8.49 -17.11
N GLN A 165 -22.84 7.45 -16.44
CA GLN A 165 -24.05 6.81 -16.93
C GLN A 165 -25.25 7.54 -16.32
N PRO A 166 -25.93 8.43 -17.06
CA PRO A 166 -27.21 8.95 -16.61
C PRO A 166 -28.12 7.74 -16.43
N GLY A 167 -28.72 7.65 -15.23
CA GLY A 167 -29.49 6.48 -14.83
C GLY A 167 -30.40 5.99 -15.95
N THR A 168 -30.34 4.68 -16.22
CA THR A 168 -31.36 3.96 -16.96
C THR A 168 -32.71 4.22 -16.31
N LYS A 169 -33.40 5.27 -16.75
CA LYS A 169 -34.83 5.41 -16.61
C LYS A 169 -35.45 4.52 -17.70
N GLN A 170 -35.93 3.33 -17.34
CA GLN A 170 -37.12 2.78 -17.99
C GLN A 170 -38.35 3.49 -17.40
N PRO A 171 -39.53 3.56 -18.06
CA PRO A 171 -39.95 2.91 -19.32
C PRO A 171 -40.66 3.88 -20.31
N VAL A 172 -41.02 3.41 -21.51
CA VAL A 172 -42.23 3.90 -22.21
C VAL A 172 -43.09 2.69 -22.51
N GLN A 173 -44.20 2.60 -21.78
CA GLN A 173 -45.35 1.77 -22.07
C GLN A 173 -45.95 2.27 -23.39
N VAL A 174 -46.22 1.36 -24.34
CA VAL A 174 -47.14 1.59 -25.46
C VAL A 174 -48.21 0.51 -25.38
#